data_AF-A0A7S1W3Y2-F1
#
_entry.id   AF-A0A7S1W3Y2-F1
#
_cell.length_a   1.000
_cell.length_b   1.000
_cell.length_c   1.000
_cell.angle_alpha   90.00
_cell.angle_beta   90.00
_cell.angle_gamma   90.00
#
_symmetry.space_group_name_H-M   'P 1'
#
loop_
_entity.id
_entity.type
_entity.pdbx_description
1 polymer ?
#
loop_
_entity_poly.entity_id
_entity_poly.type
_entity_poly.pdbx_seq_one_letter_code
_entity_poly.pdbx_strand_id
1 'polypeptide(L)'
;SSSADETMRRRAFKVVSHELGHLFGLRHCTDLLCLMNGANHVDELNRQPLLECPACTLKLSYTLPWSDLPTRYRRLAEQLARHELRRECDMVNHRILPALTGARGADPAAAVPRADAAP
;
A
#
# COMPACT_ATOMS: atom_id res chain seq x y z
N SER A 1 -3.22 20.19 6.03
CA SER A 1 -4.18 19.22 6.59
C SER A 1 -3.89 19.04 8.08
N SER A 2 -4.89 18.96 8.96
CA SER A 2 -4.65 18.72 10.39
C SER A 2 -4.14 17.27 10.60
N SER A 3 -3.32 17.02 11.63
CA SER A 3 -2.77 15.68 11.90
C SER A 3 -3.86 14.64 12.24
N ALA A 4 -5.01 15.10 12.75
CA ALA A 4 -6.18 14.26 13.02
C ALA A 4 -6.82 13.76 11.72
N ASP A 5 -6.97 14.62 10.71
CA ASP A 5 -7.57 14.26 9.41
C ASP A 5 -6.69 13.23 8.67
N GLU A 6 -5.37 13.38 8.74
CA GLU A 6 -4.42 12.42 8.16
C GLU A 6 -4.57 11.04 8.81
N THR A 7 -4.65 11.01 10.15
CA THR A 7 -4.83 9.77 10.91
C THR A 7 -6.14 9.08 10.57
N MET A 8 -7.24 9.84 10.50
CA MET A 8 -8.55 9.31 10.13
C MET A 8 -8.55 8.73 8.71
N ARG A 9 -8.02 9.48 7.74
CA ARG A 9 -7.91 9.05 6.34
C ARG A 9 -7.13 7.74 6.23
N ARG A 10 -5.97 7.67 6.87
CA ARG A 10 -5.13 6.46 6.85
C ARG A 10 -5.83 5.25 7.46
N ARG A 11 -6.58 5.42 8.55
CA ARG A 11 -7.39 4.35 9.14
C ARG A 11 -8.52 3.91 8.21
N ALA A 12 -9.23 4.85 7.59
CA ALA A 12 -10.31 4.55 6.66
C ALA A 12 -9.81 3.71 5.47
N PHE A 13 -8.72 4.13 4.83
CA PHE A 13 -8.13 3.35 3.73
C PHE A 13 -7.67 1.95 4.16
N LYS A 14 -7.12 1.81 5.37
CA LYS A 14 -6.74 0.48 5.90
C LYS A 14 -7.95 -0.42 6.06
N VAL A 15 -8.96 0.03 6.79
CA VAL A 15 -10.15 -0.79 7.09
C VAL A 15 -10.87 -1.16 5.79
N VAL A 16 -11.14 -0.19 4.92
CA VAL A 16 -11.81 -0.47 3.65
C VAL A 16 -11.01 -1.44 2.80
N SER A 17 -9.69 -1.25 2.66
CA SER A 17 -8.86 -2.15 1.88
C SER A 17 -8.75 -3.56 2.50
N HIS A 18 -8.76 -3.66 3.84
CA HIS A 18 -8.79 -4.93 4.56
C HIS A 18 -10.06 -5.71 4.27
N GLU A 19 -11.22 -5.08 4.41
CA GLU A 19 -12.51 -5.72 4.12
C GLU A 19 -12.65 -6.06 2.63
N LEU A 20 -12.16 -5.21 1.71
CA LEU A 20 -12.09 -5.55 0.29
C LEU A 20 -11.21 -6.79 0.06
N GLY A 21 -10.10 -6.93 0.79
CA GLY A 21 -9.28 -8.13 0.77
C GLY A 21 -10.07 -9.40 1.10
N HIS A 22 -10.96 -9.34 2.09
CA HIS A 22 -11.88 -10.43 2.42
C HIS A 22 -12.85 -10.76 1.28
N LEU A 23 -13.39 -9.74 0.59
CA LEU A 23 -14.25 -9.95 -0.58
C LEU A 23 -13.53 -10.67 -1.74
N PHE A 24 -12.21 -10.48 -1.86
CA PHE A 24 -11.36 -11.18 -2.83
C PHE A 24 -10.75 -12.48 -2.29
N GLY A 25 -11.30 -13.03 -1.19
CA GLY A 25 -10.93 -14.35 -0.67
C GLY A 25 -9.69 -14.39 0.21
N LEU A 26 -9.11 -13.24 0.58
CA LEU A 26 -8.03 -13.23 1.57
C LEU A 26 -8.60 -13.50 2.97
N ARG A 27 -7.91 -14.33 3.74
CA ARG A 27 -8.10 -14.44 5.20
C ARG A 27 -7.08 -13.57 5.92
N HIS A 28 -7.25 -13.42 7.23
CA HIS A 28 -6.22 -12.80 8.05
C HIS A 28 -4.85 -13.43 7.80
N CYS A 29 -3.83 -12.58 7.72
CA CYS A 29 -2.44 -12.98 7.61
C CYS A 29 -1.81 -12.97 9.00
N THR A 30 -1.15 -14.06 9.38
CA THR A 30 -0.43 -14.20 10.66
C THR A 30 1.08 -14.28 10.49
N ASP A 31 1.55 -14.42 9.26
CA ASP A 31 2.94 -14.81 8.96
C ASP A 31 3.87 -13.61 8.77
N LEU A 32 3.32 -12.47 8.34
CA LEU A 32 4.07 -11.27 7.96
C LEU A 32 3.35 -10.00 8.39
N LEU A 33 4.08 -8.90 8.48
CA LEU A 33 3.50 -7.56 8.60
C LEU A 33 2.72 -7.24 7.31
N CYS A 34 1.41 -7.15 7.42
CA CYS A 34 0.48 -7.14 6.28
C CYS A 34 -0.77 -6.30 6.59
N LEU A 35 -1.35 -5.66 5.57
CA LEU A 35 -2.68 -5.05 5.66
C LEU A 35 -3.74 -6.03 6.20
N MET A 36 -3.61 -7.32 5.87
CA MET A 36 -4.53 -8.37 6.31
C MET A 36 -4.24 -8.90 7.72
N ASN A 37 -3.36 -8.29 8.51
CA ASN A 37 -3.25 -8.68 9.92
C ASN A 37 -4.55 -8.31 10.66
N GLY A 38 -5.05 -9.19 11.52
CA GLY A 38 -6.18 -8.86 12.39
C GLY A 38 -5.80 -7.75 13.39
N ALA A 39 -6.74 -6.89 13.74
CA ALA A 39 -6.59 -5.86 14.76
C ALA A 39 -7.74 -5.94 15.77
N ASN A 40 -7.40 -6.08 17.06
CA ASN A 40 -8.36 -6.09 18.16
C ASN A 40 -8.59 -4.69 18.74
N HIS A 41 -7.67 -3.76 18.50
CA HIS A 41 -7.79 -2.37 18.95
C HIS A 41 -7.09 -1.37 18.02
N VAL A 42 -7.41 -0.10 18.20
CA VAL A 42 -6.98 0.99 17.30
C VAL A 42 -5.45 1.12 17.21
N ASP A 43 -4.72 0.88 18.31
CA ASP A 43 -3.26 0.95 18.28
C ASP A 43 -2.60 -0.15 17.43
N GLU A 44 -3.18 -1.36 17.39
CA GLU A 44 -2.75 -2.41 16.46
C GLU A 44 -2.99 -1.97 15.01
N LEU A 45 -4.20 -1.48 14.71
CA LEU A 45 -4.53 -0.94 13.39
C LEU A 45 -3.57 0.19 12.97
N ASN A 46 -3.16 1.06 13.89
CA ASN A 46 -2.22 2.15 13.59
C ASN A 46 -0.83 1.64 13.18
N ARG A 47 -0.35 0.57 13.84
CA ARG A 47 0.95 -0.06 13.61
C ARG A 47 1.01 -0.88 12.33
N GLN A 48 -0.12 -1.48 11.92
CA GLN A 48 -0.20 -2.25 10.68
C GLN A 48 0.18 -1.41 9.44
N PRO A 49 0.69 -2.02 8.38
CA PRO A 49 0.91 -1.33 7.12
C PRO A 49 -0.43 -1.13 6.40
N LEU A 50 -0.47 -0.19 5.46
CA LEU A 50 -1.60 -0.03 4.54
C LEU A 50 -1.47 -0.95 3.31
N LEU A 51 -0.32 -1.60 3.14
CA LEU A 51 0.02 -2.43 1.99
C LEU A 51 0.00 -3.91 2.36
N GLU A 52 -0.41 -4.75 1.41
CA GLU A 52 -0.34 -6.20 1.55
C GLU A 52 1.11 -6.69 1.53
N CYS A 53 1.37 -7.79 2.26
CA CYS A 53 2.65 -8.49 2.15
C CYS A 53 2.76 -9.21 0.79
N PRO A 54 3.98 -9.57 0.33
CA PRO A 54 4.17 -10.24 -0.96
C PRO A 54 3.31 -11.49 -1.15
N ALA A 55 3.12 -12.29 -0.10
CA ALA A 55 2.28 -13.49 -0.16
C ALA A 55 0.79 -13.16 -0.40
N CYS A 56 0.25 -12.15 0.28
CA CYS A 56 -1.13 -11.70 0.08
C CYS A 56 -1.33 -11.01 -1.28
N THR A 57 -0.34 -10.24 -1.74
CA THR A 57 -0.32 -9.68 -3.10
C THR A 57 -0.38 -10.79 -4.15
N LEU A 58 0.42 -11.85 -4.02
CA LEU A 58 0.37 -12.98 -4.94
C LEU A 58 -0.98 -13.71 -4.89
N LYS A 59 -1.54 -13.96 -3.70
CA LYS A 59 -2.89 -14.53 -3.55
C LYS A 59 -3.96 -13.70 -4.30
N LEU A 60 -3.91 -12.38 -4.19
CA LEU A 60 -4.82 -11.49 -4.92
C LEU A 60 -4.61 -11.56 -6.43
N SER A 61 -3.37 -11.71 -6.91
CA SER A 61 -3.10 -11.84 -8.36
C SER A 61 -3.71 -13.10 -9.00
N TYR A 62 -4.06 -14.12 -8.21
CA TYR A 62 -4.82 -15.26 -8.71
C TYR A 62 -6.31 -14.95 -8.90
N THR A 63 -6.85 -13.99 -8.16
CA THR A 63 -8.28 -13.62 -8.18
C THR A 63 -8.54 -12.43 -9.10
N LEU A 64 -7.56 -11.55 -9.25
CA LEU A 64 -7.65 -10.33 -10.04
C LEU A 64 -6.77 -10.42 -11.29
N PRO A 65 -7.24 -9.94 -12.45
CA PRO A 65 -6.49 -10.01 -13.71
C PRO A 65 -5.39 -8.94 -13.75
N TRP A 66 -4.36 -9.08 -12.91
CA TRP A 66 -3.21 -8.17 -12.94
C TRP A 66 -2.25 -8.62 -14.02
N SER A 67 -2.05 -7.76 -15.03
CA SER A 67 -1.11 -8.02 -16.11
C SER A 67 0.34 -7.72 -15.74
N ASP A 68 0.59 -6.77 -14.82
CA ASP A 68 1.93 -6.31 -14.46
C ASP A 68 1.98 -5.71 -13.04
N LEU A 69 2.77 -6.32 -12.15
CA LEU A 69 2.90 -5.86 -10.75
C LEU A 69 3.57 -4.48 -10.62
N PRO A 70 4.69 -4.17 -11.31
CA PRO A 70 5.24 -2.82 -11.36
C PRO A 70 4.21 -1.76 -11.74
N THR A 71 3.43 -1.96 -12.81
CA THR A 71 2.40 -1.01 -13.24
C THR A 71 1.29 -0.85 -12.20
N ARG A 72 0.86 -1.95 -11.56
CA ARG A 72 -0.07 -1.88 -10.42
C ARG A 72 0.49 -0.98 -9.31
N TYR A 73 1.74 -1.18 -8.89
CA TYR A 73 2.34 -0.42 -7.80
C TYR A 73 2.60 1.05 -8.17
N ARG A 74 2.93 1.37 -9.42
CA ARG A 74 3.00 2.77 -9.89
C ARG A 74 1.64 3.47 -9.77
N ARG A 75 0.57 2.84 -10.26
CA ARG A 75 -0.79 3.38 -10.12
C ARG A 75 -1.21 3.53 -8.66
N LEU A 76 -0.82 2.58 -7.81
CA LEU A 76 -1.05 2.69 -6.37
C LEU A 76 -0.31 3.88 -5.77
N ALA A 77 0.98 4.08 -6.08
CA ALA A 77 1.75 5.23 -5.62
C ALA A 77 1.11 6.56 -6.06
N GLU A 78 0.56 6.65 -7.27
CA GLU A 78 -0.19 7.83 -7.73
C GLU A 78 -1.41 8.10 -6.86
N GLN A 79 -2.20 7.09 -6.52
CA GLN A 79 -3.36 7.27 -5.64
C GLN A 79 -2.94 7.64 -4.22
N LEU A 80 -1.91 6.99 -3.68
CA LEU A 80 -1.38 7.30 -2.35
C LEU A 80 -0.88 8.74 -2.27
N ALA A 81 -0.17 9.22 -3.30
CA ALA A 81 0.26 10.61 -3.41
C ALA A 81 -0.96 11.55 -3.43
N ARG A 82 -1.94 11.32 -4.33
CA ARG A 82 -3.17 12.13 -4.45
C ARG A 82 -3.94 12.26 -3.14
N HIS A 83 -3.91 11.21 -2.31
CA HIS A 83 -4.60 11.19 -1.02
C HIS A 83 -3.70 11.55 0.17
N GLU A 84 -2.51 12.11 -0.07
CA GLU A 84 -1.56 12.56 0.96
C GLU A 84 -1.07 11.43 1.89
N LEU A 85 -1.12 10.17 1.45
CA LEU A 85 -0.62 9.00 2.19
C LEU A 85 0.89 8.83 1.95
N ARG A 86 1.66 9.83 2.41
CA ARG A 86 3.09 10.00 2.08
C ARG A 86 3.93 8.80 2.47
N ARG A 87 3.76 8.30 3.70
CA ARG A 87 4.54 7.17 4.25
C ARG A 87 4.38 5.91 3.39
N GLU A 88 3.16 5.64 2.95
CA GLU A 88 2.85 4.49 2.10
C GLU A 88 3.38 4.70 0.68
N CYS A 89 3.24 5.91 0.12
CA CYS A 89 3.79 6.25 -1.20
C CYS A 89 5.32 6.06 -1.23
N ASP A 90 6.02 6.52 -0.21
CA ASP A 90 7.47 6.36 -0.07
C ASP A 90 7.88 4.88 0.01
N MET A 91 7.11 4.07 0.73
CA MET A 91 7.35 2.63 0.81
C MET A 91 7.24 1.98 -0.57
N VAL A 92 6.26 2.38 -1.37
CA VAL A 92 6.10 1.87 -2.74
C VAL A 92 7.28 2.32 -3.61
N ASN A 93 7.60 3.62 -3.63
CA ASN A 93 8.63 4.20 -4.49
C ASN A 93 10.05 3.73 -4.15
N HIS A 94 10.38 3.61 -2.86
CA HIS A 94 11.77 3.36 -2.44
C HIS A 94 12.06 1.92 -2.03
N ARG A 95 11.03 1.08 -1.83
CA ARG A 95 11.22 -0.33 -1.44
C ARG A 95 10.60 -1.29 -2.43
N ILE A 96 9.32 -1.12 -2.77
CA ILE A 96 8.59 -2.13 -3.55
C ILE A 96 8.94 -2.05 -5.03
N LEU A 97 8.83 -0.88 -5.65
CA LEU A 97 9.10 -0.72 -7.09
C LEU A 97 10.53 -1.12 -7.47
N PRO A 98 11.60 -0.68 -6.77
CA PRO A 98 12.96 -1.10 -7.09
C PRO A 98 13.17 -2.63 -6.97
N ALA A 99 12.53 -3.26 -5.98
CA ALA A 99 12.60 -4.70 -5.79
C ALA A 99 11.92 -5.48 -6.93
N LEU A 100 10.84 -4.93 -7.51
CA LEU A 100 10.11 -5.55 -8.62
C LEU A 100 10.77 -5.33 -9.99
N THR A 101 11.46 -4.20 -10.20
CA THR A 101 12.04 -3.83 -11.49
C THR A 101 13.52 -4.20 -11.63
N GLY A 102 14.17 -4.68 -10.56
CA GLY A 102 15.59 -5.02 -10.57
C GLY A 102 16.52 -3.79 -10.66
N ALA A 103 15.98 -2.57 -10.51
CA ALA A 103 16.78 -1.35 -10.44
C ALA A 103 17.57 -1.33 -9.12
N ARG A 104 18.85 -1.71 -9.17
CA ARG A 104 19.80 -1.47 -8.06
C ARG A 104 20.05 0.03 -7.98
N GLY A 105 19.41 0.69 -7.02
CA GLY A 105 19.38 2.15 -6.91
C GLY A 105 18.17 2.69 -7.67
N ALA A 106 17.25 3.32 -6.94
CA ALA A 106 16.05 3.90 -7.52
C ALA A 106 16.45 4.95 -8.58
N ASP A 107 16.05 4.74 -9.83
CA ASP A 107 16.01 5.85 -10.78
C ASP A 107 14.98 6.85 -10.26
N PRO A 108 15.38 8.06 -9.84
CA PRO A 108 14.44 9.06 -9.34
C PRO A 108 13.40 9.47 -10.40
N ALA A 109 13.66 9.26 -11.70
CA ALA A 109 12.70 9.52 -12.76
C ALA A 109 11.56 8.49 -12.84
N ALA A 110 11.73 7.29 -12.25
CA ALA A 110 10.70 6.26 -12.20
C ALA A 110 9.80 6.35 -10.96
N ALA A 111 10.15 7.21 -9.99
CA ALA A 111 9.37 7.44 -8.78
C ALA A 111 8.15 8.31 -9.11
N VAL A 112 6.99 7.92 -8.59
CA VAL A 112 5.79 8.75 -8.72
C VAL A 112 5.94 9.98 -7.81
N PRO A 113 5.83 11.21 -8.35
CA PRO A 113 5.99 12.43 -7.56
C PRO A 113 4.95 12.49 -6.45
N ARG A 114 5.36 12.99 -5.27
CA ARG A 114 4.44 13.23 -4.16
C ARG A 114 3.48 14.37 -4.54
N ALA A 115 2.28 14.40 -3.97
CA ALA A 115 1.28 15.42 -4.31
C ALA A 115 1.73 16.86 -3.99
N ASP A 116 2.69 17.04 -3.08
CA ASP A 116 3.34 18.31 -2.77
C ASP A 116 4.47 18.69 -3.74
N ALA A 117 4.75 17.86 -4.75
CA ALA A 117 5.70 18.15 -5.84
C ALA A 117 5.02 18.60 -7.15
N ALA A 118 3.68 18.69 -7.18
CA ALA A 118 2.97 19.38 -8.25
C ALA A 118 2.89 20.89 -7.91
N PRO A 119 3.13 21.79 -8.89
CA PRO A 119 3.07 23.24 -8.67
C PRO A 119 1.69 23.73 -8.23
#